data_AF-A0A3C2CXL0-F1
#
_entry.id   AF-A0A3C2CXL0-F1
#
_cell.length_a   1.000
_cell.length_b   1.000
_cell.length_c   1.000
_cell.angle_alpha   90.00
_cell.angle_beta   90.00
_cell.angle_gamma   90.00
#
_symmetry.space_group_name_H-M   'P 1'
#
loop_
_entity.id
_entity.type
_entity.pdbx_description
1 polymer ?
#
loop_
_entity_poly.entity_id
_entity_poly.type
_entity_poly.pdbx_seq_one_letter_code
_entity_poly.pdbx_strand_id
1 'polypeptide(L)' 'VIDRKEAIKYAVKKAKAGDVILIAGKGHETYQQIGNRTFDFDDRIVAREAIEER' A
#
# COMPACT_ATOMS: atom_id res chain seq x y z
N VAL A 1 5.97 -11.89 -9.33
CA VAL A 1 5.53 -10.48 -9.44
C VAL A 1 5.53 -9.91 -8.04
N ILE A 2 6.16 -8.77 -7.81
CA ILE A 2 6.15 -8.10 -6.49
C ILE A 2 4.87 -7.28 -6.40
N ASP A 3 3.99 -7.59 -5.44
CA ASP A 3 2.69 -6.94 -5.28
C ASP A 3 2.78 -5.81 -4.23
N ARG A 4 2.35 -4.61 -4.62
CA ARG A 4 2.37 -3.41 -3.76
C ARG A 4 1.36 -3.53 -2.60
N LYS A 5 0.21 -4.18 -2.82
CA LYS A 5 -0.79 -4.43 -1.76
C LYS A 5 -0.19 -5.28 -0.65
N GLU A 6 0.48 -6.36 -1.02
CA GLU A 6 1.12 -7.27 -0.06
C GLU A 6 2.26 -6.59 0.71
N ALA A 7 3.03 -5.71 0.06
CA ALA A 7 4.08 -4.96 0.73
C ALA A 7 3.52 -4.02 1.81
N ILE A 8 2.43 -3.30 1.51
CA ILE A 8 1.75 -2.42 2.48
C ILE A 8 1.19 -3.25 3.65
N LYS A 9 0.46 -4.34 3.36
CA LYS A 9 -0.08 -5.23 4.40
C LYS A 9 1.01 -5.81 5.29
N TYR A 10 2.13 -6.24 4.68
CA TYR A 10 3.29 -6.74 5.41
C TYR A 10 3.87 -5.69 6.37
N ALA A 11 4.08 -4.46 5.89
CA ALA A 11 4.62 -3.37 6.71
C ALA A 11 3.71 -3.07 7.91
N VAL A 12 2.39 -2.93 7.68
CA VAL A 12 1.41 -2.65 8.73
C VAL A 12 1.36 -3.78 9.77
N LYS A 13 1.36 -5.04 9.34
CA LYS A 13 1.34 -6.20 10.23
C LYS A 13 2.61 -6.31 11.09
N LYS A 14 3.74 -5.80 10.61
CA LYS A 14 5.03 -5.87 11.31
C LYS A 14 5.32 -4.67 12.21
N ALA A 15 4.70 -3.52 11.96
CA ALA A 15 4.90 -2.33 12.78
C ALA A 15 4.46 -2.54 14.22
N LYS A 16 5.23 -2.02 15.17
CA LYS A 16 4.93 -2.02 16.61
C LYS A 16 4.36 -0.68 17.03
N ALA A 17 3.85 -0.61 18.27
CA ALA A 17 3.42 0.64 18.84
C ALA A 17 4.57 1.65 18.85
N GLY A 18 4.33 2.84 18.29
CA GLY A 18 5.32 3.91 18.15
C GLY A 18 6.07 3.93 16.81
N ASP A 19 5.96 2.89 15.99
CA ASP A 19 6.57 2.89 14.64
C ASP A 19 5.77 3.79 13.68
N VAL A 20 6.47 4.37 12.70
CA VAL A 20 5.89 5.14 11.60
C VAL A 20 6.22 4.46 10.28
N ILE A 21 5.19 4.23 9.47
CA ILE A 21 5.33 3.70 8.10
C ILE A 21 5.12 4.85 7.11
N LEU A 22 6.08 5.07 6.22
CA LEU A 22 5.96 5.99 5.09
C LEU A 22 5.78 5.20 3.79
N ILE A 23 4.65 5.39 3.12
CA ILE A 23 4.41 4.88 1.76
C ILE A 23 4.70 6.03 0.79
N ALA A 24 5.75 5.88 -0.02
CA ALA A 24 6.24 6.93 -0.92
C ALA A 24 6.19 6.50 -2.39
N GLY A 25 6.16 7.49 -3.29
CA GLY A 25 6.27 7.32 -4.74
C GLY A 25 5.01 7.68 -5.53
N LYS A 26 3.82 7.31 -5.05
CA LYS A 26 2.55 7.58 -5.76
C LYS A 26 1.85 8.88 -5.36
N GLY A 27 1.95 9.25 -4.08
CA GLY A 27 1.26 10.44 -3.57
C GLY A 27 -0.27 10.33 -3.74
N HIS A 28 -0.85 11.18 -4.59
CA HIS A 28 -2.30 11.23 -4.83
C HIS A 28 -2.78 10.32 -5.97
N GLU A 29 -1.88 9.58 -6.63
CA GLU A 29 -2.22 8.69 -7.74
C GLU A 29 -3.03 7.46 -7.29
N THR A 30 -4.13 7.19 -7.99
CA THR A 30 -5.10 6.14 -7.65
C THR A 30 -5.10 4.95 -8.63
N TYR A 31 -4.05 4.82 -9.44
CA TYR A 31 -3.89 3.73 -10.39
C TYR A 31 -2.47 3.18 -10.38
N GLN A 32 -2.26 1.92 -10.73
CA GLN A 32 -0.95 1.34 -10.94
C GLN A 32 -0.82 0.85 -12.38
N GLN A 33 0.21 1.33 -13.07
CA GLN A 33 0.56 0.85 -14.39
C GLN A 33 1.54 -0.32 -14.30
N ILE A 34 1.20 -1.44 -14.95
CA ILE A 34 2.07 -2.61 -15.08
C ILE A 34 2.19 -2.92 -16.57
N GLY A 35 3.37 -2.62 -17.14
CA GLY A 35 3.57 -2.63 -18.58
C GLY A 35 2.64 -1.65 -19.28
N ASN A 36 1.78 -2.15 -20.17
CA ASN A 36 0.83 -1.34 -20.95
C ASN A 36 -0.59 -1.35 -20.36
N ARG A 37 -0.77 -1.88 -19.15
CA ARG A 37 -2.09 -1.97 -18.49
C ARG A 37 -2.12 -1.11 -17.24
N THR A 38 -3.25 -0.43 -17.05
CA THR A 38 -3.54 0.38 -15.87
C THR A 38 -4.57 -0.33 -15.02
N PHE A 39 -4.32 -0.42 -13.72
CA PHE A 39 -5.17 -1.06 -12.73
C PHE A 39 -5.56 -0.04 -11.68
N ASP A 40 -6.79 -0.09 -11.17
CA ASP A 40 -7.19 0.75 -10.03
C ASP A 40 -6.41 0.34 -8.79
N PHE A 41 -5.71 1.31 -8.19
CA PHE A 41 -4.87 1.07 -7.03
C PHE A 41 -4.55 2.38 -6.29
N ASP A 42 -5.03 2.52 -5.06
CA ASP A 42 -4.74 3.65 -4.18
C ASP A 42 -4.05 3.19 -2.89
N ASP A 43 -2.82 3.65 -2.65
CA ASP A 43 -2.04 3.33 -1.45
C ASP A 43 -2.81 3.64 -0.16
N ARG A 44 -3.61 4.72 -0.15
CA ARG A 44 -4.35 5.20 1.02
C ARG A 44 -5.47 4.24 1.40
N ILE A 45 -6.18 3.72 0.40
CA ILE A 45 -7.26 2.75 0.61
C ILE A 45 -6.67 1.45 1.15
N VAL A 46 -5.61 0.96 0.51
CA VAL A 46 -4.94 -0.28 0.92
C VAL A 46 -4.34 -0.17 2.33
N ALA A 47 -3.70 0.97 2.65
CA ALA A 47 -3.16 1.21 3.98
C ALA A 47 -4.26 1.25 5.05
N ARG A 48 -5.38 1.92 4.77
CA ARG A 48 -6.54 1.94 5.68
C ARG A 48 -7.10 0.54 5.93
N GLU A 49 -7.33 -0.23 4.86
CA GLU A 49 -7.77 -1.63 4.97
C GLU A 49 -6.80 -2.46 5.82
N ALA A 50 -5.49 -2.34 5.57
CA ALA A 50 -4.47 -3.09 6.32
C ALA A 50 -4.42 -2.72 7.82
N ILE A 51 -4.75 -1.48 8.17
CA ILE A 51 -4.84 -1.02 9.57
C ILE A 51 -6.13 -1.56 10.22
N GLU A 52 -7.26 -1.55 9.51
CA GLU A 52 -8.55 -2.06 9.98
C GLU A 52 -8.55 -3.59 10.16
N GLU A 53 -7.80 -4.32 9.31
CA GLU A 53 -7.66 -5.79 9.35
C GLU A 53 -6.66 -6.30 10.41
N ARG A 54 -6.00 -5.40 11.16
CA ARG A 54 -4.95 -5.76 12.14
C ARG A 54 -5.53 -6.18 13.48
#